data_AF-A0A2V8FR20-F1
#
_entry.id   AF-A0A2V8FR20-F1
#
_cell.length_a   1.000
_cell.length_b   1.000
_cell.length_c   1.000
_cell.angle_alpha   90.00
_cell.angle_beta   90.00
_cell.angle_gamma   90.00
#
_symmetry.space_group_name_H-M   'P 1'
#
loop_
_entity.id
_entity.type
_entity.pdbx_description
1 polymer ?
#
loop_
_entity_poly.entity_id
_entity_poly.type
_entity_poly.pdbx_seq_one_letter_code
_entity_poly.pdbx_strand_id
1 'polypeptide(L)'
;GGEAAADNADLLLLGANAAYRSVDFDDPQAVQRMEAVLGQYAEVLKRDPNRFDAAYNYQFVARTHDALASMRTARPPAKAQKNLAAARQPSTQTIHGRRGAPPVGMKMNEFKVIVPQRSDERKEQPEAGKGGPKIRKG
;
A
#
# COMPACT_ATOMS: atom_id res chain seq x y z
N GLY A 1 -2.67 51.39 18.02
CA GLY A 1 -3.17 51.00 16.70
C GLY A 1 -2.66 49.64 16.25
N GLY A 2 -1.34 49.39 16.33
CA GLY A 2 -0.73 48.15 15.81
C GLY A 2 -0.97 46.88 16.63
N GLU A 3 -1.14 46.98 17.95
CA GLU A 3 -1.24 45.82 18.85
C GLU A 3 -2.53 45.01 18.62
N ALA A 4 -3.68 45.66 18.51
CA ALA A 4 -4.94 44.99 18.18
C ALA A 4 -4.96 44.37 16.76
N ALA A 5 -4.18 44.91 15.81
CA ALA A 5 -4.04 44.33 14.48
C ALA A 5 -3.16 43.07 14.49
N ALA A 6 -2.09 43.08 15.30
CA ALA A 6 -1.20 41.94 15.53
C ALA A 6 -1.93 40.78 16.22
N ASP A 7 -2.69 41.03 17.30
CA ASP A 7 -3.48 40.00 18.00
C ASP A 7 -4.48 39.31 17.05
N ASN A 8 -5.11 40.09 16.17
CA ASN A 8 -6.03 39.55 15.18
C ASN A 8 -5.32 38.75 14.08
N ALA A 9 -4.10 39.13 13.68
CA ALA A 9 -3.30 38.38 12.72
C ALA A 9 -2.81 37.04 13.31
N ASP A 10 -2.51 37.01 14.61
CA ASP A 10 -2.11 35.80 15.35
C ASP A 10 -3.23 34.76 15.41
N LEU A 11 -4.45 35.20 15.69
CA LEU A 11 -5.63 34.34 15.67
C LEU A 11 -5.93 33.78 14.28
N LEU A 12 -5.80 34.61 13.24
CA LEU A 12 -5.96 34.17 11.85
C LEU A 12 -4.87 33.16 11.44
N LEU A 13 -3.62 33.39 11.86
CA LEU A 13 -2.51 32.47 11.61
C LEU A 13 -2.73 31.12 12.30
N LEU A 14 -3.21 31.12 13.55
CA LEU A 14 -3.56 29.90 14.25
C LEU A 14 -4.68 29.13 13.53
N GLY A 15 -5.71 29.83 13.06
CA GLY A 15 -6.80 29.25 12.27
C GLY A 15 -6.29 28.62 10.97
N ALA A 16 -5.45 29.32 10.21
CA ALA A 16 -4.85 28.81 8.98
C ALA A 16 -3.98 27.57 9.22
N ASN A 17 -3.18 27.57 10.29
CA ASN A 17 -2.37 26.42 10.70
C ASN A 17 -3.25 25.21 11.06
N ALA A 18 -4.35 25.42 11.79
CA ALA A 18 -5.29 24.37 12.13
C ALA A 18 -6.00 23.81 10.89
N ALA A 19 -6.44 24.69 9.98
CA ALA A 19 -7.07 24.30 8.72
C ALA A 19 -6.13 23.44 7.87
N TYR A 20 -4.86 23.84 7.72
CA TYR A 20 -3.85 23.04 7.02
C TYR A 20 -3.70 21.64 7.62
N ARG A 21 -3.60 21.53 8.95
CA ARG A 21 -3.46 20.24 9.66
C ARG A 21 -4.69 19.34 9.53
N SER A 22 -5.85 19.91 9.24
CA SER A 22 -7.09 19.16 9.04
C SER A 22 -7.25 18.60 7.63
N VAL A 23 -6.36 18.95 6.69
CA VAL A 23 -6.41 18.46 5.31
C VAL A 23 -6.04 16.98 5.28
N ASP A 24 -7.00 16.16 4.86
CA ASP A 24 -6.74 14.80 4.39
C ASP A 24 -6.34 14.85 2.91
N PHE A 25 -5.11 14.43 2.61
CA PHE A 25 -4.56 14.48 1.24
C PHE A 25 -5.16 13.41 0.31
N ASP A 26 -5.74 12.35 0.87
CA ASP A 26 -6.39 11.28 0.11
C ASP A 26 -7.83 11.65 -0.30
N ASP A 27 -8.45 12.65 0.34
CA ASP A 27 -9.79 13.13 0.02
C ASP A 27 -9.83 13.68 -1.42
N PRO A 28 -10.76 13.27 -2.30
CA PRO A 28 -10.92 13.88 -3.63
C PRO A 28 -11.08 15.40 -3.62
N GLN A 29 -11.49 16.03 -2.52
CA GLN A 29 -11.56 17.49 -2.38
C GLN A 29 -10.28 18.15 -1.84
N ALA A 30 -9.19 17.40 -1.62
CA ALA A 30 -7.98 17.94 -1.00
C ALA A 30 -7.38 19.15 -1.75
N VAL A 31 -7.42 19.17 -3.09
CA VAL A 31 -6.94 20.34 -3.87
C VAL A 31 -7.75 21.60 -3.53
N GLN A 32 -9.09 21.52 -3.55
CA GLN A 32 -9.93 22.66 -3.16
C GLN A 32 -9.70 23.07 -1.70
N ARG A 33 -9.52 22.11 -0.79
CA ARG A 33 -9.20 22.41 0.62
C ARG A 33 -7.87 23.13 0.76
N MET A 34 -6.84 22.74 0.00
CA MET A 34 -5.55 23.44 -0.01
C MET A 34 -5.66 24.86 -0.58
N GLU A 35 -6.49 25.06 -1.60
CA GLU A 35 -6.80 26.40 -2.13
C GLU A 35 -7.47 27.30 -1.06
N ALA A 36 -8.40 26.75 -0.28
CA ALA A 36 -9.01 27.48 0.83
C ALA A 36 -7.97 27.87 1.91
N VAL A 37 -7.04 26.96 2.23
CA VAL A 37 -5.93 27.22 3.16
C VAL A 37 -5.00 28.31 2.64
N LEU A 38 -4.70 28.34 1.34
CA LEU A 38 -3.95 29.44 0.70
C LEU A 38 -4.64 30.78 0.90
N GLY A 39 -5.96 30.82 0.72
CA GLY A 39 -6.77 32.01 0.99
C GLY A 39 -6.62 32.52 2.42
N GLN A 40 -6.65 31.62 3.40
CA GLN A 40 -6.48 31.99 4.82
C GLN A 40 -5.10 32.55 5.13
N TYR A 41 -4.02 31.96 4.61
CA TYR A 41 -2.68 32.54 4.76
C TYR A 41 -2.53 33.90 4.04
N ALA A 42 -3.16 34.07 2.88
CA ALA A 42 -3.19 35.36 2.20
C ALA A 42 -3.93 36.43 3.02
N GLU A 43 -4.99 36.07 3.75
CA GLU A 43 -5.67 37.00 4.67
C GLU A 43 -4.78 37.44 5.83
N VAL A 44 -3.97 36.54 6.39
CA VAL A 44 -2.96 36.91 7.41
C VAL A 44 -2.00 37.94 6.85
N LEU A 45 -1.44 37.68 5.66
CA LEU A 45 -0.47 38.57 5.01
C LEU A 45 -1.05 39.92 4.58
N LYS A 46 -2.36 39.99 4.30
CA LYS A 46 -3.05 41.28 4.06
C LYS A 46 -3.11 42.14 5.31
N ARG A 47 -3.17 41.54 6.51
CA ARG A 47 -3.21 42.28 7.77
C ARG A 47 -1.83 42.58 8.32
N ASP A 48 -0.90 41.64 8.20
CA ASP A 48 0.50 41.80 8.57
C ASP A 48 1.42 41.24 7.47
N PRO A 49 1.88 42.09 6.53
CA PRO A 49 2.75 41.69 5.44
C PRO A 49 4.14 41.20 5.88
N ASN A 50 4.58 41.57 7.09
CA ASN A 50 5.92 41.24 7.60
C ASN A 50 5.94 39.91 8.38
N ARG A 51 4.81 39.21 8.45
CA ARG A 51 4.69 37.93 9.16
C ARG A 51 5.38 36.80 8.40
N PHE A 52 6.65 36.55 8.74
CA PHE A 52 7.49 35.56 8.08
C PHE A 52 6.87 34.16 8.04
N ASP A 53 6.30 33.70 9.17
CA ASP A 53 5.71 32.36 9.27
C ASP A 53 4.55 32.16 8.27
N ALA A 54 3.69 33.16 8.13
CA ALA A 54 2.57 33.12 7.19
C ALA A 54 3.07 33.12 5.73
N ALA A 55 4.10 33.91 5.43
CA ALA A 55 4.69 33.98 4.09
C ALA A 55 5.35 32.65 3.69
N TYR A 56 6.10 32.05 4.62
CA TYR A 56 6.72 30.75 4.42
C TYR A 56 5.65 29.66 4.21
N ASN A 57 4.64 29.61 5.08
CA ASN A 57 3.57 28.62 4.98
C ASN A 57 2.76 28.79 3.69
N TYR A 58 2.45 30.02 3.27
CA TYR A 58 1.77 30.30 2.01
C TYR A 58 2.52 29.68 0.82
N GLN A 59 3.83 29.91 0.73
CA GLN A 59 4.67 29.36 -0.34
C GLN A 59 4.73 27.83 -0.30
N PHE A 60 4.84 27.25 0.89
CA PHE A 60 4.84 25.81 1.07
C PHE A 60 3.51 25.17 0.64
N VAL A 61 2.38 25.75 1.06
CA VAL A 61 1.04 25.29 0.66
C VAL A 61 0.82 25.45 -0.85
N ALA A 62 1.32 26.52 -1.47
CA ALA A 62 1.17 26.74 -2.91
C ALA A 62 1.88 25.63 -3.72
N ARG A 63 3.12 25.30 -3.35
CA ARG A 63 3.88 24.23 -4.02
C ARG A 63 3.25 22.86 -3.84
N THR A 64 2.75 22.58 -2.63
CA THR A 64 2.10 21.30 -2.33
C THR A 64 0.74 21.18 -3.02
N HIS A 65 -0.03 22.26 -3.09
CA HIS A 65 -1.25 22.34 -3.91
C HIS A 65 -0.95 22.03 -5.39
N ASP A 66 0.05 22.69 -5.98
CA ASP A 66 0.39 22.54 -7.40
C ASP A 66 0.89 21.12 -7.71
N ALA A 67 1.70 20.55 -6.81
CA ALA A 67 2.14 19.15 -6.91
C ALA A 67 0.95 18.18 -6.85
N LEU A 68 0.03 18.39 -5.90
CA LEU A 68 -1.17 17.56 -5.74
C LEU A 68 -2.10 17.67 -6.95
N ALA A 69 -2.32 18.88 -7.47
CA ALA A 69 -3.12 19.13 -8.66
C ALA A 69 -2.49 18.48 -9.90
N SER A 70 -1.17 18.59 -10.05
CA SER A 70 -0.42 17.95 -11.14
C SER A 70 -0.52 16.42 -11.06
N MET A 71 -0.40 15.84 -9.87
CA MET A 71 -0.54 14.38 -9.68
C MET A 71 -1.94 13.88 -10.04
N ARG A 72 -2.99 14.67 -9.76
CA ARG A 72 -4.39 14.31 -10.07
C ARG A 72 -4.75 14.46 -11.54
N THR A 73 -4.14 15.42 -12.22
CA THR A 73 -4.35 15.68 -13.65
C THR A 73 -3.46 14.84 -14.55
N ALA A 74 -2.34 14.32 -14.03
CA ALA A 74 -1.46 13.37 -14.71
C ALA A 74 -2.19 12.05 -14.97
N ARG A 75 -2.98 11.99 -16.04
CA ARG A 75 -3.52 10.75 -16.59
C ARG A 75 -2.34 9.95 -17.16
N PRO A 76 -1.97 8.78 -16.61
CA PRO A 76 -1.01 7.92 -17.27
C PRO A 76 -1.54 7.58 -18.66
N PRO A 77 -0.70 7.57 -19.71
CA PRO A 77 -1.14 7.13 -21.04
C PRO A 77 -1.78 5.74 -20.91
N ALA A 78 -2.84 5.45 -21.66
CA ALA A 78 -3.63 4.23 -21.51
C ALA A 78 -2.79 2.92 -21.56
N LYS A 79 -1.61 2.96 -22.20
CA LYS A 79 -0.64 1.86 -22.23
C LYS A 79 0.13 1.64 -20.90
N ALA A 80 0.25 2.67 -20.05
CA ALA A 80 0.90 2.60 -18.74
C ALA A 80 -0.04 2.18 -17.60
N GLN A 81 -1.36 2.33 -17.75
CA GLN A 81 -2.33 1.88 -16.74
C GLN A 81 -2.35 0.35 -16.56
N LYS A 82 -2.13 -0.41 -17.64
CA LYS A 82 -2.02 -1.87 -17.57
C LYS A 82 -0.80 -2.32 -16.77
N ASN A 83 0.27 -1.51 -16.74
CA ASN A 83 1.51 -1.80 -16.02
C ASN A 83 1.45 -1.36 -14.54
N LEU A 84 0.74 -0.28 -14.20
CA LEU A 84 0.58 0.12 -12.78
C LEU A 84 -0.30 -0.86 -11.99
N ALA A 85 -1.35 -1.39 -12.60
CA ALA A 85 -2.18 -2.43 -11.97
C ALA A 85 -1.39 -3.75 -11.77
N ALA A 86 -0.45 -4.05 -12.67
CA ALA A 86 0.47 -5.18 -12.53
C ALA A 86 1.60 -4.94 -11.52
N ALA A 87 2.05 -3.69 -11.35
CA ALA A 87 3.11 -3.31 -10.42
C ALA A 87 2.66 -3.20 -8.95
N ARG A 88 1.35 -3.02 -8.71
CA ARG A 88 0.75 -3.03 -7.35
C ARG A 88 0.58 -4.44 -6.77
N GLN A 89 0.74 -5.49 -7.59
CA GLN A 89 0.74 -6.87 -7.13
C GLN A 89 2.19 -7.28 -6.84
N PRO A 90 2.50 -7.87 -5.66
CA PRO A 90 3.82 -8.44 -5.44
C PRO A 90 4.07 -9.49 -6.54
N SER A 91 5.28 -9.50 -7.10
CA SER A 91 5.62 -10.38 -8.22
C SER A 91 5.22 -11.82 -7.88
N THR A 92 4.27 -12.39 -8.62
CA THR A 92 3.84 -13.78 -8.41
C THR A 92 4.93 -14.78 -8.79
N GLN A 93 5.99 -14.30 -9.43
CA GLN A 93 7.17 -15.04 -9.83
C GLN A 93 8.24 -14.94 -8.76
N THR A 94 8.44 -16.04 -8.03
CA THR A 94 9.54 -16.21 -7.07
C THR A 94 10.69 -16.95 -7.76
N ILE A 95 11.88 -17.01 -7.14
CA ILE A 95 13.04 -17.80 -7.61
C ILE A 95 12.64 -19.27 -7.82
N HIS A 96 11.62 -19.74 -7.09
CA HIS A 96 11.09 -21.11 -7.15
C HIS A 96 9.88 -21.27 -8.10
N GLY A 97 9.59 -20.27 -8.93
CA GLY A 97 8.46 -20.27 -9.85
C GLY A 97 7.24 -19.51 -9.32
N ARG A 98 6.07 -19.77 -9.91
CA ARG A 98 4.83 -19.05 -9.57
C ARG A 98 4.30 -19.48 -8.21
N ARG A 99 3.88 -18.53 -7.38
CA ARG A 99 3.24 -18.81 -6.07
C ARG A 99 2.02 -19.72 -6.27
N GLY A 100 2.06 -20.93 -5.69
CA GLY A 100 0.99 -21.93 -5.80
C GLY A 100 1.07 -22.82 -7.05
N ALA A 101 2.05 -22.64 -7.93
CA ALA A 101 2.29 -23.57 -9.02
C ALA A 101 3.02 -24.82 -8.51
N PRO A 102 2.74 -26.00 -9.10
CA PRO A 102 3.51 -27.21 -8.83
C PRO A 102 5.01 -26.96 -9.09
N PRO A 103 5.92 -27.48 -8.27
CA PRO A 103 7.35 -27.36 -8.50
C PRO A 103 7.72 -27.96 -9.87
N VAL A 104 8.57 -27.25 -10.61
CA VAL A 104 9.00 -27.66 -11.95
C VAL A 104 9.76 -28.98 -11.84
N GLY A 105 9.19 -30.06 -12.39
CA GLY A 105 9.77 -31.41 -12.39
C GLY A 105 9.05 -32.46 -11.52
N MET A 106 8.01 -32.08 -10.77
CA MET A 106 7.26 -33.04 -9.95
C MET A 106 6.13 -33.70 -10.76
N LYS A 107 6.21 -35.02 -10.97
CA LYS A 107 5.12 -35.81 -11.55
C LYS A 107 4.00 -35.89 -10.50
N MET A 108 2.83 -35.31 -10.76
CA MET A 108 1.68 -35.30 -9.82
C MET A 108 0.99 -36.66 -9.63
N ASN A 109 1.64 -37.77 -10.02
CA ASN A 109 1.09 -39.10 -9.81
C ASN A 109 1.69 -39.72 -8.56
N GLU A 110 0.79 -40.10 -7.65
CA GLU A 110 0.97 -40.88 -6.43
C GLU A 110 1.45 -40.13 -5.18
N PHE A 111 0.64 -39.18 -4.69
CA PHE A 111 0.48 -39.11 -3.24
C PHE A 111 -0.26 -40.39 -2.79
N LYS A 112 0.49 -41.45 -2.47
CA LYS A 112 -0.04 -42.65 -1.81
C LYS A 112 -0.39 -42.28 -0.37
N VAL A 113 -1.66 -41.93 -0.15
CA VAL A 113 -2.20 -41.80 1.21
C VAL A 113 -2.28 -43.21 1.80
N ILE A 114 -1.33 -43.54 2.67
CA ILE A 114 -1.37 -44.79 3.44
C ILE A 114 -2.41 -44.61 4.53
N VAL A 115 -3.61 -45.15 4.31
CA VAL A 115 -4.62 -45.25 5.36
C VAL A 115 -4.23 -46.44 6.24
N PRO A 116 -3.95 -46.23 7.54
CA PRO A 116 -3.71 -47.35 8.44
C PRO A 116 -4.96 -48.25 8.48
N GLN A 117 -4.77 -49.55 8.23
CA GLN A 117 -5.85 -50.52 8.29
C GLN A 117 -6.54 -50.48 9.65
N ARG A 118 -7.88 -50.59 9.63
CA ARG A 118 -8.70 -50.69 10.85
C ARG A 118 -8.41 -52.02 11.55
N SER A 119 -8.58 -52.04 12.86
CA SER A 119 -8.22 -53.15 13.75
C SER A 119 -8.83 -54.50 13.34
N ASP A 120 -10.00 -54.46 12.72
CA ASP A 120 -10.79 -55.65 12.37
C ASP A 120 -10.26 -56.32 11.09
N GLU A 121 -9.80 -55.52 10.11
CA GLU A 121 -9.16 -56.00 8.86
C GLU A 121 -7.78 -56.63 9.10
N ARG A 122 -7.13 -56.27 10.22
CA ARG A 122 -5.82 -56.81 10.61
C ARG A 122 -5.90 -58.26 11.10
N LYS A 123 -7.08 -58.74 11.50
CA LYS A 123 -7.30 -60.12 11.99
C LYS A 123 -7.58 -61.12 10.87
N GLU A 124 -7.92 -60.66 9.67
CA GLU A 124 -8.32 -61.51 8.53
C GLU A 124 -7.18 -61.82 7.55
N GLN A 125 -5.93 -61.46 7.83
CA GLN A 125 -4.80 -61.91 7.02
C GLN A 125 -4.22 -63.23 7.57
N PRO A 126 -4.47 -64.38 6.91
CA PRO A 126 -3.72 -65.59 7.17
C PRO A 126 -2.32 -65.50 6.54
N GLU A 127 -1.37 -66.05 7.30
CA GLU A 127 0.03 -66.36 6.99
C GLU A 127 1.03 -65.21 6.78
N ALA A 128 1.94 -65.10 7.76
CA ALA A 128 3.23 -64.44 7.62
C ALA A 128 3.96 -64.94 6.35
N GLY A 129 4.32 -64.00 5.49
CA GLY A 129 4.93 -64.30 4.19
C GLY A 129 6.19 -65.16 4.30
N LYS A 130 6.20 -66.29 3.59
CA LYS A 130 7.41 -67.08 3.30
C LYS A 130 8.48 -66.15 2.72
N GLY A 131 9.65 -66.10 3.35
CA GLY A 131 10.81 -65.37 2.84
C GLY A 131 11.18 -65.82 1.43
N GLY A 132 11.45 -64.87 0.52
CA GLY A 132 11.79 -65.16 -0.87
C GLY A 132 13.06 -66.02 -1.01
N PRO A 133 13.19 -66.82 -2.08
CA PRO A 133 14.31 -67.75 -2.23
C PRO A 133 15.64 -67.02 -2.43
N LYS A 134 16.64 -67.40 -1.62
CA LYS A 134 17.99 -66.84 -1.64
C LYS A 134 18.75 -67.35 -2.87
N ILE A 135 18.91 -66.50 -3.87
CA ILE A 135 19.77 -66.80 -5.04
C ILE A 135 21.24 -66.70 -4.60
N ARG A 136 22.01 -67.78 -4.72
CA ARG A 136 23.48 -67.75 -4.54
C ARG A 136 24.13 -67.49 -5.91
N LYS A 137 25.02 -66.51 -5.95
CA LYS A 137 25.79 -66.14 -7.15
C LYS A 137 27.00 -67.10 -7.24
N GLY A 138 27.04 -67.90 -8.31
CA GLY A 138 28.22 -68.63 -8.78
C GLY A 138 28.73 -67.98 -10.05
#